data_AF-A0AAV0IPG3-F1
#
_entry.id   AF-A0AAV0IPG3-F1
#
_cell.length_a   1.000
_cell.length_b   1.000
_cell.length_c   1.000
_cell.angle_alpha   90.00
_cell.angle_beta   90.00
_cell.angle_gamma   90.00
#
_symmetry.space_group_name_H-M   'P 1'
#
loop_
_entity.id
_entity.type
_entity.pdbx_description
1 polymer ?
#
loop_
_entity_poly.entity_id
_entity_poly.type
_entity_poly.pdbx_seq_one_letter_code
_entity_poly.pdbx_strand_id
1 'polypeptide(L)' 'MDKTMDVTIDFFNLDLEEKLNITTPPAAPLAAGYTKQPSKSEHWQMFTPAPTNVFPANPPHFK' A
#
# COMPACT_ATOMS: atom_id res chain seq x y z
N MET A 1 -11.92 -9.07 -14.79
CA MET A 1 -10.62 -8.79 -14.17
C MET A 1 -10.63 -9.41 -12.78
N ASP A 2 -9.48 -9.85 -12.30
CA ASP A 2 -9.35 -10.43 -10.96
C ASP A 2 -9.61 -9.33 -9.93
N LYS A 3 -10.46 -9.58 -8.92
CA LYS A 3 -10.86 -8.54 -7.94
C LYS A 3 -9.66 -7.90 -7.26
N THR A 4 -8.59 -8.67 -7.08
CA THR A 4 -7.30 -8.21 -6.55
C THR A 4 -6.66 -7.14 -7.42
N MET A 5 -6.76 -7.27 -8.75
CA MET A 5 -6.19 -6.34 -9.71
C MET A 5 -6.98 -5.04 -9.75
N ASP A 6 -8.31 -5.10 -9.70
CA ASP A 6 -9.18 -3.92 -9.66
C ASP A 6 -8.90 -3.08 -8.41
N VAL A 7 -8.81 -3.74 -7.24
CA VAL A 7 -8.48 -3.11 -5.95
C VAL A 7 -7.09 -2.48 -5.94
N THR A 8 -6.11 -3.12 -6.60
CA THR A 8 -4.75 -2.59 -6.72
C THR A 8 -4.73 -1.34 -7.60
N ILE A 9 -5.43 -1.36 -8.74
CA ILE A 9 -5.55 -0.23 -9.64
C ILE A 9 -6.20 0.96 -8.92
N ASP A 10 -7.30 0.71 -8.22
CA ASP A 10 -8.01 1.75 -7.44
C ASP A 10 -7.09 2.40 -6.42
N PHE A 11 -6.30 1.61 -5.68
CA PHE A 11 -5.34 2.13 -4.71
C PHE A 11 -4.26 3.03 -5.36
N PHE A 12 -3.65 2.60 -6.47
CA PHE A 12 -2.59 3.39 -7.10
C PHE A 12 -3.09 4.67 -7.77
N ASN A 13 -4.39 4.72 -8.10
CA ASN A 13 -5.07 5.91 -8.62
C ASN A 13 -5.46 6.93 -7.54
N LEU A 14 -5.33 6.60 -6.25
CA LEU A 14 -5.54 7.57 -5.17
C LEU A 14 -4.49 8.67 -5.19
N ASP A 15 -4.84 9.81 -4.58
CA ASP A 15 -3.91 10.91 -4.36
C ASP A 15 -2.71 10.47 -3.53
N LEU A 16 -1.58 11.17 -3.70
CA LEU A 16 -0.35 10.82 -3.01
C LEU A 16 -0.51 10.87 -1.48
N GLU A 17 -1.31 11.80 -0.95
CA GLU A 17 -1.61 11.91 0.48
C GLU A 17 -2.26 10.64 1.03
N GLU A 18 -3.28 10.12 0.34
CA GLU A 18 -3.95 8.85 0.68
C GLU A 18 -2.99 7.66 0.63
N LYS A 19 -2.11 7.61 -0.39
CA LYS A 19 -1.11 6.55 -0.51
C LYS A 19 -0.03 6.64 0.58
N LEU A 20 0.33 7.84 1.03
CA LEU A 20 1.29 8.04 2.12
C LEU A 20 0.74 7.64 3.49
N ASN A 21 -0.59 7.63 3.68
CA ASN A 21 -1.21 7.14 4.92
C ASN A 21 -0.94 5.65 5.17
N ILE A 22 -0.55 4.90 4.14
CA ILE A 22 -0.17 3.50 4.27
C ILE A 22 1.35 3.27 4.23
N THR A 23 2.14 4.33 4.20
CA THR A 23 3.59 4.21 4.33
C THR A 23 3.94 3.71 5.72
N THR A 24 4.82 2.72 5.78
CA THR A 24 5.28 2.18 7.04
C THR A 24 6.04 3.24 7.84
N PRO A 25 5.84 3.34 9.16
CA PRO A 25 6.67 4.19 9.99
C PRO A 25 8.17 3.90 9.82
N PRO A 26 9.05 4.91 9.80
CA PRO A 26 10.50 4.70 9.66
C PRO A 26 11.13 3.81 10.74
N ALA A 27 10.48 3.68 11.90
CA ALA A 27 10.92 2.85 13.02
C ALA A 27 10.35 1.41 12.99
N ALA A 28 9.58 1.05 11.97
CA ALA A 28 9.01 -0.29 11.88
C ALA A 28 10.10 -1.32 11.54
N PRO A 29 10.01 -2.53 12.10
CA PRO A 29 10.98 -3.59 11.85
C PRO A 29 10.98 -4.10 10.40
N LEU A 30 9.89 -3.87 9.66
CA LEU A 30 9.70 -4.26 8.27
C LEU A 30 8.97 -3.14 7.53
N ALA A 31 9.47 -2.73 6.36
CA ALA A 31 8.84 -1.74 5.48
C ALA A 31 7.61 -2.33 4.74
N ALA A 32 6.57 -2.69 5.50
CA ALA A 32 5.30 -3.20 4.96
C ALA A 32 4.32 -2.04 4.72
N GLY A 33 4.14 -1.63 3.47
CA GLY A 33 3.37 -0.43 3.13
C GLY A 33 3.75 0.19 1.79
N TYR A 34 3.23 1.40 1.53
CA TYR A 34 3.52 2.14 0.30
C TYR A 34 4.89 2.81 0.36
N THR A 35 5.64 2.66 -0.72
CA THR A 35 6.91 3.35 -0.92
C THR A 35 6.97 3.91 -2.34
N LYS A 36 7.40 5.16 -2.43
CA LYS A 36 7.63 5.86 -3.70
C LYS A 36 9.11 6.17 -3.86
N GLN A 37 9.72 5.63 -4.90
CA GLN A 37 11.05 6.07 -5.30
C GLN A 37 10.89 7.27 -6.25
N PRO A 38 11.48 8.43 -5.95
CA PRO A 38 11.44 9.58 -6.85
C PRO A 38 11.93 9.16 -8.25
N SER A 39 11.13 9.40 -9.28
CA SER A 39 11.42 9.14 -10.71
C SER A 39 11.49 7.69 -11.20
N LYS A 40 11.30 6.67 -10.36
CA LYS A 40 11.45 5.26 -10.77
C LYS A 40 10.15 4.45 -10.75
N SER A 41 9.54 4.32 -9.57
CA SER A 41 8.36 3.48 -9.40
C SER A 41 7.69 3.71 -8.05
N GLU A 42 6.42 3.36 -8.00
CA GLU A 42 5.62 3.23 -6.79
C GLU A 42 5.43 1.74 -6.52
N HIS A 43 5.58 1.30 -5.27
CA HIS A 43 5.32 -0.08 -4.87
C HIS A 43 4.60 -0.14 -3.53
N TRP A 44 3.83 -1.20 -3.35
CA TRP A 44 3.18 -1.52 -2.10
C TRP A 44 3.57 -2.95 -1.72
N GLN A 45 4.12 -3.11 -0.52
CA GLN A 45 4.72 -4.36 -0.06
C GLN A 45 3.99 -4.91 1.16
N MET A 46 3.71 -6.21 1.11
CA MET A 46 3.09 -6.98 2.19
C MET A 46 3.96 -8.19 2.53
N PHE A 47 4.00 -8.56 3.81
CA PHE A 47 4.68 -9.76 4.30
C PHE A 47 3.69 -10.77 4.87
N THR A 48 4.05 -12.05 4.85
CA THR A 48 3.31 -13.12 5.50
C THR A 48 4.19 -13.74 6.60
N PRO A 49 3.71 -13.90 7.85
CA PRO A 49 2.37 -13.53 8.33
C PRO A 49 2.17 -12.01 8.37
N ALA A 50 0.91 -11.58 8.40
CA ALA A 50 0.51 -10.19 8.13
C ALA A 50 0.38 -9.21 9.33
N PRO A 51 0.80 -9.50 10.59
CA PRO A 51 0.46 -8.61 11.71
C PRO A 51 1.12 -7.23 11.62
N THR A 52 2.14 -7.07 10.77
CA THR A 52 2.84 -5.81 10.55
C THR A 52 2.45 -5.11 9.25
N ASN A 53 1.54 -5.68 8.45
CA ASN A 53 1.15 -5.07 7.17
C ASN A 53 0.22 -3.88 7.37
N VAL A 54 0.49 -2.80 6.66
CA VAL A 54 -0.38 -1.63 6.61
C VAL A 54 -1.27 -1.73 5.37
N PHE A 55 -2.58 -1.72 5.60
CA PHE A 55 -3.60 -1.78 4.54
C PHE A 55 -4.29 -0.40 4.42
N PRO A 56 -4.59 0.07 3.20
CA PRO A 56 -5.41 1.24 2.98
C PRO A 56 -6.82 1.01 3.49
N ALA A 57 -7.39 2.05 4.13
CA ALA A 57 -8.79 2.06 4.52
C ALA A 57 -9.73 2.33 3.31
N ASN A 58 -9.17 2.83 2.21
CA ASN A 58 -9.86 3.19 0.98
C ASN A 58 -9.12 2.55 -0.22
N PRO A 59 -9.78 1.76 -1.10
CA PRO A 59 -11.19 1.37 -1.03
C PRO A 59 -11.50 0.38 0.11
N PRO A 60 -12.70 0.39 0.70
CA PRO A 60 -13.07 -0.47 1.85
C PRO A 60 -13.05 -1.98 1.53
N HIS A 61 -12.96 -2.36 0.26
CA HIS A 61 -12.91 -3.75 -0.21
C HIS A 61 -11.50 -4.31 -0.33
N PHE A 62 -10.51 -3.60 0.20
CA PHE A 62 -9.11 -3.95 0.07
C PHE A 62 -8.63 -5.06 1.03
N LYS A 63 -9.41 -5.33 2.09
CA LYS A 63 -9.07 -6.27 3.17
C LYS A 63 -9.66 -7.66 2.98
#